data_AF-A0A317Z3Z1-F1
#
_entry.id   AF-A0A317Z3Z1-F1
#
_cell.length_a   1.000
_cell.length_b   1.000
_cell.length_c   1.000
_cell.angle_alpha   90.00
_cell.angle_beta   90.00
_cell.angle_gamma   90.00
#
_symmetry.space_group_name_H-M   'P 1'
#
loop_
_entity.id
_entity.type
_entity.pdbx_description
1 polymer ?
#
loop_
_entity_poly.entity_id
_entity_poly.type
_entity_poly.pdbx_seq_one_letter_code
_entity_poly.pdbx_strand_id
1 'polypeptide(L)'
;VSEGTAYRAIKDAGQRGLVASIDRVGTVRIEKKARAKVDHLTFGEIAKIVDGHLIGGKGGQFNSLTKFAIGAMELDNVVNYVSKNTLLIVGNRLDVQKAALERGSAVLITGGFDTT
;
A
#
# COMPACT_ATOMS: atom_id res chain seq x y z
N VAL A 1 6.49 28.94 -28.90
CA VAL A 1 5.51 27.84 -29.13
C VAL A 1 4.42 28.39 -30.04
N SER A 2 4.11 27.74 -31.16
CA SER A 2 3.07 28.22 -32.09
C SER A 2 1.69 27.70 -31.69
N GLU A 3 0.63 28.46 -32.02
CA GLU A 3 -0.75 28.01 -31.82
C GLU A 3 -1.01 26.64 -32.49
N GLY A 4 -0.46 26.42 -33.68
CA GLY A 4 -0.58 25.14 -34.38
C GLY A 4 0.14 23.96 -33.70
N THR A 5 1.11 24.24 -32.82
CA THR A 5 1.74 23.20 -31.99
C THR A 5 0.86 22.87 -30.79
N ALA A 6 0.28 23.88 -30.14
CA ALA A 6 -0.63 23.71 -29.01
C ALA A 6 -1.94 22.99 -29.43
N TYR A 7 -2.52 23.38 -30.57
CA TYR A 7 -3.74 22.76 -31.08
C TYR A 7 -3.56 21.27 -31.38
N ARG A 8 -2.45 20.89 -32.01
CA ARG A 8 -2.12 19.48 -32.29
C ARG A 8 -1.95 18.68 -31.01
N ALA A 9 -1.26 19.22 -30.01
CA ALA A 9 -1.09 18.55 -28.72
C ALA A 9 -2.44 18.31 -28.01
N ILE A 10 -3.34 19.29 -28.00
CA ILE A 10 -4.68 19.16 -27.42
C ILE A 10 -5.50 18.12 -28.19
N LYS A 11 -5.41 18.10 -29.53
CA LYS A 11 -6.14 17.15 -30.35
C LYS A 11 -5.67 15.71 -30.13
N ASP A 12 -4.36 15.50 -30.07
CA ASP A 12 -3.76 14.19 -29.78
C ASP A 12 -4.11 13.72 -28.35
N ALA A 13 -4.04 14.62 -27.36
CA ALA A 13 -4.49 14.35 -26.00
C ALA A 13 -5.99 13.98 -25.94
N GLY A 14 -6.82 14.61 -26.78
CA GLY A 14 -8.24 14.30 -26.91
C GLY A 14 -8.47 12.91 -27.51
N GLN A 15 -7.72 12.53 -28.54
CA GLN A 15 -7.79 11.18 -29.12
C GLN A 15 -7.37 10.09 -28.11
N ARG A 16 -6.45 10.43 -27.20
CA ARG A 16 -5.99 9.55 -26.11
C ARG A 16 -6.93 9.55 -24.89
N GLY A 17 -8.04 10.28 -24.94
CA GLY A 17 -9.00 10.38 -23.83
C GLY A 17 -8.51 11.16 -22.61
N LEU A 18 -7.41 11.91 -22.75
CA LEU A 18 -6.81 12.68 -21.64
C LEU A 18 -7.52 14.01 -21.41
N VAL A 19 -8.16 14.55 -22.45
CA VAL A 19 -8.96 15.79 -22.41
C VAL A 19 -10.23 15.61 -23.23
N ALA A 20 -11.27 16.36 -22.89
CA ALA A 20 -12.50 16.43 -23.67
C ALA A 20 -12.91 17.89 -23.85
N SER A 21 -13.47 18.21 -25.01
CA SER A 21 -14.17 19.47 -25.21
C SER A 21 -15.54 19.36 -24.55
N ILE A 22 -15.88 20.37 -23.75
CA ILE A 22 -17.22 20.52 -23.18
C ILE A 22 -17.88 21.75 -23.83
N ASP A 23 -19.21 21.77 -23.87
CA ASP A 23 -19.95 22.93 -24.35
C ASP A 23 -19.64 24.18 -23.54
N ARG A 24 -20.00 25.36 -24.07
CA ARG A 24 -19.76 26.64 -23.41
C ARG A 24 -20.54 26.70 -22.10
N VAL A 25 -19.84 26.44 -21.00
CA VAL A 25 -20.32 26.58 -19.63
C VAL A 25 -19.82 27.89 -19.02
N GLY A 26 -20.53 28.40 -18.02
CA GLY A 26 -20.13 29.57 -17.24
C GLY A 26 -18.94 29.27 -16.33
N THR A 27 -19.07 29.56 -15.04
CA THR A 27 -18.00 29.27 -14.07
C THR A 27 -17.98 27.80 -13.67
N VAL A 28 -16.88 27.11 -13.95
CA VAL A 28 -16.60 25.76 -13.44
C VAL A 28 -15.85 25.87 -12.12
N ARG A 29 -16.45 25.39 -11.03
CA ARG A 29 -15.77 25.24 -9.74
C ARG A 29 -14.91 23.97 -9.77
N ILE A 30 -13.61 24.13 -9.96
CA ILE A 30 -12.66 23.02 -9.85
C ILE A 30 -12.33 22.83 -8.37
N GLU A 31 -13.00 21.89 -7.73
CA GLU A 31 -12.57 21.35 -6.43
C GLU A 31 -11.19 20.71 -6.66
N LYS A 32 -10.12 21.33 -6.14
CA LYS A 32 -8.81 20.68 -6.09
C LYS A 32 -8.99 19.45 -5.24
N LYS A 33 -9.06 18.25 -5.85
CA LYS A 33 -8.94 16.99 -5.12
C LYS A 33 -7.65 17.11 -4.31
N ALA A 34 -7.79 17.36 -3.01
CA ALA A 34 -6.68 17.28 -2.09
C ALA A 34 -6.04 15.92 -2.38
N ARG A 35 -4.72 15.93 -2.64
CA ARG A 35 -3.93 14.72 -2.83
C ARG A 35 -4.34 13.79 -1.71
N ALA A 36 -5.10 12.73 -2.01
CA ALA A 36 -5.68 11.88 -0.99
C ALA A 36 -4.52 11.51 -0.06
N LYS A 37 -4.62 11.89 1.23
CA LYS A 37 -3.74 11.28 2.22
C LYS A 37 -3.91 9.79 1.98
N VAL A 38 -2.82 9.09 1.69
CA VAL A 38 -2.86 7.64 1.66
C VAL A 38 -3.30 7.27 3.08
N ASP A 39 -4.56 6.90 3.23
CA ASP A 39 -5.08 6.49 4.52
C ASP A 39 -4.23 5.29 4.93
N HIS A 40 -3.47 5.46 6.01
CA HIS A 40 -2.58 4.42 6.49
C HIS A 40 -3.44 3.30 7.07
N LEU A 41 -3.52 2.18 6.35
CA LEU A 41 -4.21 0.98 6.81
C LEU A 41 -3.62 0.52 8.15
N THR A 42 -4.50 0.21 9.09
CA THR A 42 -4.15 -0.46 10.34
C THR A 42 -3.95 -1.96 10.11
N PHE A 43 -3.20 -2.63 10.97
CA PHE A 43 -3.04 -4.09 10.88
C PHE A 43 -4.37 -4.84 10.95
N GLY A 44 -5.34 -4.34 11.72
CA GLY A 44 -6.67 -4.91 11.80
C GLY A 44 -7.48 -4.75 10.51
N GLU A 45 -7.34 -3.64 9.79
CA GLU A 45 -7.96 -3.47 8.46
C GLU A 45 -7.32 -4.40 7.44
N ILE A 46 -5.99 -4.56 7.47
CA ILE A 46 -5.31 -5.51 6.59
C ILE A 46 -5.78 -6.93 6.86
N ALA A 47 -5.90 -7.35 8.12
CA ALA A 47 -6.42 -8.66 8.48
C ALA A 47 -7.82 -8.90 7.89
N LYS A 48 -8.70 -7.89 7.88
CA LYS A 48 -10.01 -7.98 7.23
C LYS A 48 -9.93 -8.06 5.70
N ILE A 49 -9.02 -7.30 5.08
CA ILE A 49 -8.86 -7.29 3.61
C ILE A 49 -8.37 -8.64 3.09
N VAL A 50 -7.49 -9.30 3.83
CA VAL A 50 -6.91 -10.60 3.43
C VAL A 50 -7.71 -11.79 3.96
N ASP A 51 -8.88 -11.57 4.55
CA ASP A 51 -9.67 -12.58 5.27
C ASP A 51 -8.83 -13.42 6.25
N GLY A 52 -7.88 -12.75 6.90
CA GLY A 52 -6.92 -13.37 7.82
C GLY A 52 -7.44 -13.45 9.25
N HIS A 53 -6.96 -14.46 9.98
CA HIS A 53 -7.25 -14.64 11.40
C HIS A 53 -6.15 -14.05 12.27
N LEU A 54 -6.54 -13.28 13.29
CA LEU A 54 -5.61 -12.74 14.27
C LEU A 54 -5.30 -13.81 15.33
N ILE A 55 -4.09 -14.39 15.25
CA ILE A 55 -3.64 -15.43 16.18
C ILE A 55 -3.05 -14.84 17.47
N GLY A 56 -2.56 -13.59 17.43
CA GLY A 56 -2.00 -12.90 18.59
C GLY A 56 -1.83 -11.40 18.37
N GLY A 57 -1.40 -10.68 19.41
CA GLY A 57 -1.05 -9.25 19.26
C GLY A 57 -2.24 -8.29 19.16
N LYS A 58 -3.39 -8.62 19.76
CA LYS A 58 -4.63 -7.79 19.73
C LYS A 58 -4.44 -6.32 20.11
N GLY A 59 -3.50 -6.01 21.00
CA GLY A 59 -3.17 -4.63 21.36
C GLY A 59 -2.56 -3.81 20.20
N GLY A 60 -1.97 -4.47 19.20
CA GLY A 60 -1.35 -3.83 18.04
C GLY A 60 -2.28 -3.64 16.84
N GLN A 61 -3.52 -4.13 16.88
CA GLN A 61 -4.40 -4.14 15.70
C GLN A 61 -4.74 -2.74 15.15
N PHE A 62 -4.70 -1.71 16.01
CA PHE A 62 -4.98 -0.32 15.64
C PHE A 62 -3.74 0.43 15.16
N ASN A 63 -2.57 -0.18 15.21
CA ASN A 63 -1.34 0.45 14.73
C ASN A 63 -1.38 0.55 13.20
N SER A 64 -1.03 1.73 12.70
CA SER A 64 -0.90 2.00 11.26
C SER A 64 0.33 1.34 10.67
N LEU A 65 0.15 0.70 9.52
CA LEU A 65 1.22 0.16 8.69
C LEU A 65 2.05 1.28 8.06
N THR A 66 3.37 1.14 8.11
CA THR A 66 4.30 2.05 7.41
C THR A 66 4.93 1.42 6.17
N LYS A 67 5.22 0.11 6.18
CA LYS A 67 5.82 -0.60 5.05
C LYS A 67 5.48 -2.09 5.04
N PHE A 68 5.56 -2.68 3.85
CA PHE A 68 5.50 -4.13 3.65
C PHE A 68 6.89 -4.71 3.46
N ALA A 69 7.10 -5.94 3.92
CA ALA A 69 8.31 -6.73 3.67
C ALA A 69 7.95 -8.18 3.32
N ILE A 70 8.77 -8.86 2.51
CA ILE A 70 8.57 -10.25 2.11
C ILE A 70 9.72 -11.10 2.65
N GLY A 71 9.41 -12.09 3.47
CA GLY A 71 10.36 -12.99 4.13
C GLY A 71 10.78 -14.19 3.27
N ALA A 72 11.12 -13.98 2.00
CA ALA A 72 11.53 -15.05 1.08
C ALA A 72 13.06 -15.30 1.04
N MET A 73 13.83 -14.42 1.68
CA MET A 73 15.31 -14.43 1.67
C MET A 73 15.86 -15.01 2.97
N GLU A 74 17.17 -15.28 3.07
CA GLU A 74 17.81 -15.68 4.33
C GLU A 74 17.56 -14.68 5.47
N LEU A 75 17.64 -15.17 6.72
CA LEU A 75 17.28 -14.41 7.93
C LEU A 75 18.03 -13.07 7.99
N ASP A 76 19.34 -13.10 7.76
CA ASP A 76 20.23 -11.93 7.82
C ASP A 76 19.86 -10.84 6.80
N ASN A 77 19.22 -11.22 5.71
CA ASN A 77 18.71 -10.27 4.73
C ASN A 77 17.35 -9.72 5.14
N VAL A 78 16.44 -10.58 5.61
CA VAL A 78 15.08 -10.17 6.01
C VAL A 78 15.13 -9.13 7.13
N VAL A 79 16.01 -9.31 8.12
CA VAL A 79 16.12 -8.38 9.27
C VAL A 79 16.41 -6.93 8.87
N ASN A 80 17.03 -6.68 7.71
CA ASN A 80 17.32 -5.33 7.21
C ASN A 80 16.06 -4.62 6.67
N TYR A 81 15.03 -5.38 6.31
CA TYR A 81 13.77 -4.85 5.79
C TYR A 81 12.69 -4.69 6.87
N VAL A 82 12.94 -5.22 8.07
CA VAL A 82 11.95 -5.31 9.15
C VAL A 82 12.24 -4.26 10.22
N SER A 83 11.23 -3.46 10.56
CA SER A 83 11.29 -2.44 11.61
C SER A 83 9.90 -2.18 12.20
N LYS A 84 9.81 -1.35 13.25
CA LYS A 84 8.52 -0.98 13.84
C LYS A 84 7.47 -0.61 12.78
N ASN A 85 6.25 -1.12 12.96
CA ASN A 85 5.09 -0.92 12.09
C ASN A 85 5.22 -1.48 10.65
N THR A 86 6.10 -2.47 10.45
CA THR A 86 6.17 -3.25 9.19
C THR A 86 5.17 -4.40 9.24
N LEU A 87 4.56 -4.74 8.10
CA LEU A 87 3.94 -6.04 7.92
C LEU A 87 4.88 -6.95 7.12
N LEU A 88 5.40 -7.97 7.77
CA LEU A 88 6.21 -9.01 7.14
C LEU A 88 5.31 -10.16 6.65
N ILE A 89 5.37 -10.46 5.36
CA ILE A 89 4.69 -11.61 4.75
C ILE A 89 5.68 -12.78 4.69
N VAL A 90 5.39 -13.88 5.38
CA VAL A 90 6.32 -15.02 5.50
C VAL A 90 5.55 -16.35 5.61
N GLY A 91 6.16 -17.44 5.15
CA GLY A 91 5.63 -18.79 5.32
C GLY A 91 6.04 -19.43 6.66
N ASN A 92 6.40 -20.71 6.61
CA ASN A 92 6.74 -21.57 7.76
C ASN A 92 8.15 -21.36 8.37
N ARG A 93 8.61 -20.10 8.48
CA ARG A 93 9.95 -19.77 8.99
C ARG A 93 9.91 -19.13 10.37
N LEU A 94 9.92 -19.95 11.41
CA LEU A 94 9.78 -19.52 12.82
C LEU A 94 10.89 -18.56 13.26
N ASP A 95 12.12 -18.75 12.79
CA ASP A 95 13.28 -17.88 13.03
C ASP A 95 13.01 -16.44 12.55
N VAL A 96 12.51 -16.32 11.32
CA VAL A 96 12.17 -15.04 10.68
C VAL A 96 10.96 -14.39 11.36
N GLN A 97 9.92 -15.17 11.67
CA GLN A 97 8.73 -14.69 12.36
C GLN A 97 9.09 -14.07 13.73
N LYS A 98 9.90 -14.79 14.53
CA LYS A 98 10.36 -14.30 15.85
C LYS A 98 11.20 -13.03 15.75
N ALA A 99 12.21 -13.03 14.87
CA ALA A 99 13.07 -11.86 14.66
C ALA A 99 12.27 -10.61 14.24
N ALA A 100 11.17 -10.80 13.50
CA ALA A 100 10.32 -9.69 13.11
C ALA A 100 9.47 -9.12 14.25
N LEU A 101 8.91 -10.00 15.07
CA LEU A 101 8.13 -9.60 16.26
C LEU A 101 9.00 -8.86 17.28
N GLU A 102 10.23 -9.33 17.51
CA GLU A 102 11.21 -8.66 18.41
C GLU A 102 11.55 -7.23 17.94
N ARG A 103 11.47 -6.96 16.64
CA ARG A 103 11.68 -5.64 16.03
C ARG A 103 10.40 -4.79 15.95
N GLY A 104 9.29 -5.26 16.54
CA GLY A 104 8.01 -4.56 16.58
C GLY A 104 7.26 -4.54 15.24
N SER A 105 7.50 -5.56 14.40
CA SER A 105 6.75 -5.76 13.15
C SER A 105 5.57 -6.70 13.37
N ALA A 106 4.52 -6.53 12.59
CA ALA A 106 3.47 -7.51 12.45
C ALA A 106 3.90 -8.59 11.44
N VAL A 107 3.36 -9.79 11.61
CA VAL A 107 3.66 -10.95 10.77
C VAL A 107 2.35 -11.45 10.16
N LEU A 108 2.32 -11.55 8.83
CA LEU A 108 1.28 -12.24 8.08
C LEU A 108 1.84 -13.59 7.63
N ILE A 109 1.27 -14.67 8.15
CA ILE A 109 1.66 -16.02 7.80
C ILE A 109 0.83 -16.49 6.62
N THR A 110 1.49 -16.89 5.54
CA THR A 110 0.85 -17.35 4.30
C THR A 110 1.16 -18.81 4.04
N GLY A 111 0.36 -19.47 3.19
CA GLY A 111 0.57 -20.89 2.84
C GLY A 111 -0.16 -21.89 3.74
N GLY A 112 -1.08 -21.43 4.60
CA GLY A 112 -1.88 -22.29 5.47
C GLY A 112 -1.11 -22.89 6.65
N PHE A 113 0.07 -22.34 6.97
CA PHE A 113 0.88 -22.78 8.09
C PHE A 113 0.35 -22.20 9.41
N ASP A 114 0.46 -23.00 10.47
CA ASP A 114 0.16 -22.58 11.83
C ASP A 114 1.44 -22.05 12.53
N THR A 115 1.27 -21.52 13.74
CA THR A 115 2.31 -20.93 14.60
C THR A 115 2.77 -21.85 15.73
N THR A 116 2.38 -23.13 15.69
CA THR A 116 2.69 -24.14 16.72
C THR A 116 4.14 -24.63 16.66
#